data_AF-A0A1A8SIF1-F1
#
_entry.id   AF-A0A1A8SIF1-F1
#
_cell.length_a   1.000
_cell.length_b   1.000
_cell.length_c   1.000
_cell.angle_alpha   90.00
_cell.angle_beta   90.00
_cell.angle_gamma   90.00
#
_symmetry.space_group_name_H-M   'P 1'
#
loop_
_entity.id
_entity.type
_entity.pdbx_description
1 polymer ?
#
loop_
_entity_poly.entity_id
_entity_poly.type
_entity_poly.pdbx_seq_one_letter_code
_entity_poly.pdbx_strand_id
1 'polypeptide(L)'
;EQKLRQQHEESMHAELEALLATAGKAEAEVSRKDFSGFKNLFHRFLQVKGPSVEWAKINRPPEDSIQPYEKIKAKGLPNYITETLNKLVVVKLNGGLGTSMGCKGPKSLISVRNENTFLDLTVQQIEHLNKTYNADVPLVLMNSFNTDEDTKKILQ
;
A
#
# COMPACT_ATOMS: atom_id res chain seq x y z
N GLU A 1 27.50 -5.83 23.02
CA GLU A 1 26.60 -5.75 21.85
C GLU A 1 25.14 -5.52 22.24
N GLN A 2 24.54 -6.35 23.10
CA GLN A 2 23.12 -6.18 23.53
C GLN A 2 22.85 -4.85 24.24
N LYS A 3 23.75 -4.43 25.15
CA LYS A 3 23.68 -3.13 25.83
C LYS A 3 23.70 -1.93 24.87
N LEU A 4 24.46 -2.05 23.76
CA LEU A 4 24.55 -0.99 22.75
C LEU A 4 23.24 -0.87 21.94
N ARG A 5 22.60 -2.00 21.63
CA ARG A 5 21.28 -2.01 20.95
C ARG A 5 20.21 -1.36 21.81
N GLN A 6 20.17 -1.71 23.08
CA GLN A 6 19.23 -1.12 24.04
C GLN A 6 19.46 0.40 24.16
N GLN A 7 20.71 0.85 24.23
CA GLN A 7 21.04 2.28 24.22
C GLN A 7 20.55 3.00 22.94
N HIS A 8 20.66 2.37 21.77
CA HIS A 8 20.13 2.94 20.53
C HIS A 8 18.60 3.01 20.52
N GLU A 9 17.90 2.00 21.05
CA GLU A 9 16.44 2.02 21.18
C GLU A 9 15.96 3.09 22.16
N GLU A 10 16.61 3.21 23.32
CA GLU A 10 16.31 4.23 24.33
C GLU A 10 16.54 5.64 23.78
N SER A 11 17.66 5.86 23.07
CA SER A 11 17.96 7.14 22.41
C SER A 11 16.93 7.48 21.34
N MET A 12 16.59 6.53 20.46
CA MET A 12 15.57 6.74 19.44
C MET A 12 14.19 7.03 20.06
N HIS A 13 13.83 6.34 21.15
CA HIS A 13 12.58 6.58 21.85
C HIS A 13 12.49 8.01 22.38
N ALA A 14 13.56 8.49 23.04
CA ALA A 14 13.60 9.85 23.59
C ALA A 14 13.43 10.92 22.49
N GLU A 15 14.09 10.75 21.35
CA GLU A 15 13.97 11.68 20.21
C GLU A 15 12.55 11.67 19.59
N LEU A 16 11.90 10.51 19.51
CA LEU A 16 10.51 10.44 19.03
C LEU A 16 9.54 11.15 19.99
N GLU A 17 9.73 11.03 21.31
CA GLU A 17 8.89 11.76 22.27
C GLU A 17 9.12 13.28 22.17
N ALA A 18 10.38 13.71 21.95
CA ALA A 18 10.69 15.12 21.71
C ALA A 18 10.02 15.64 20.43
N LEU A 19 10.00 14.86 19.34
CA LEU A 19 9.29 15.19 18.11
C LEU A 19 7.77 15.30 18.34
N LEU A 20 7.17 14.38 19.10
CA LEU A 20 5.74 14.43 19.43
C LEU A 20 5.37 15.71 20.19
N ALA A 21 6.27 16.24 21.02
CA ALA A 21 6.04 17.48 21.76
C ALA A 21 5.97 18.73 20.86
N THR A 22 6.45 18.64 19.61
CA THR A 22 6.39 19.75 18.63
C THR A 22 5.10 19.77 17.80
N ALA A 23 4.34 18.68 17.79
CA ALA A 23 3.15 18.53 16.96
C ALA A 23 1.88 19.06 17.64
N GLY A 24 0.89 19.49 16.84
CA GLY A 24 -0.44 19.83 17.35
C GLY A 24 -1.17 18.61 17.93
N LYS A 25 -2.21 18.80 18.76
CA LYS A 25 -2.90 17.70 19.47
C LYS A 25 -3.39 16.58 18.53
N ALA A 26 -3.99 16.92 17.39
CA ALA A 26 -4.52 15.95 16.43
C ALA A 26 -3.40 15.21 15.67
N GLU A 27 -2.38 15.94 15.21
CA GLU A 27 -1.22 15.37 14.52
C GLU A 27 -0.39 14.47 15.44
N ALA A 28 -0.27 14.83 16.72
CA ALA A 28 0.43 14.05 17.73
C ALA A 28 -0.24 12.70 17.98
N GLU A 29 -1.57 12.61 17.88
CA GLU A 29 -2.29 11.33 18.04
C GLU A 29 -2.00 10.37 16.88
N VAL A 30 -2.08 10.87 15.64
CA VAL A 30 -1.74 10.09 14.43
C VAL A 30 -0.28 9.68 14.47
N SER A 31 0.62 10.64 14.72
CA SER A 31 2.07 10.40 14.79
C SER A 31 2.45 9.38 15.85
N ARG A 32 1.74 9.33 16.98
CA ARG A 32 1.99 8.32 18.03
C ARG A 32 1.76 6.90 17.52
N LYS A 33 0.74 6.69 16.69
CA LYS A 33 0.47 5.38 16.07
C LYS A 33 1.58 5.01 15.08
N ASP A 34 1.98 5.94 14.22
CA ASP A 34 3.03 5.73 13.23
C ASP A 34 4.40 5.49 13.90
N PHE A 35 4.71 6.25 14.94
CA PHE A 35 5.92 6.09 15.74
C PHE A 35 5.95 4.77 16.49
N SER A 36 4.82 4.26 16.98
CA SER A 36 4.74 2.91 17.54
C SER A 36 5.11 1.85 16.49
N GLY A 37 4.59 1.97 15.27
CA GLY A 37 4.97 1.12 14.14
C GLY A 37 6.46 1.21 13.82
N PHE A 38 7.01 2.42 13.77
CA PHE A 38 8.43 2.64 13.55
C PHE A 38 9.31 2.05 14.66
N LYS A 39 8.95 2.23 15.95
CA LYS A 39 9.64 1.64 17.10
C LYS A 39 9.72 0.12 16.96
N ASN A 40 8.62 -0.53 16.58
CA ASN A 40 8.59 -1.98 16.34
C ASN A 40 9.49 -2.42 15.18
N LEU A 41 9.49 -1.66 14.07
CA LEU A 41 10.36 -1.93 12.92
C LEU A 41 11.84 -1.74 13.26
N PHE A 42 12.17 -0.69 14.00
CA PHE A 42 13.54 -0.40 14.43
C PHE A 42 14.07 -1.45 15.40
N HIS A 43 13.24 -1.86 16.37
CA HIS A 43 13.56 -2.96 17.28
C HIS A 43 13.87 -4.25 16.50
N ARG A 44 12.99 -4.64 15.57
CA ARG A 44 13.23 -5.81 14.70
C ARG A 44 14.50 -5.64 13.86
N PHE A 45 14.74 -4.46 13.31
CA PHE A 45 15.96 -4.16 12.53
C PHE A 45 17.23 -4.39 13.35
N LEU A 46 17.25 -3.94 14.61
CA LEU A 46 18.39 -4.16 15.50
C LEU A 46 18.51 -5.63 15.95
N GLN A 47 17.41 -6.37 16.05
CA GLN A 47 17.42 -7.77 16.46
C GLN A 47 17.93 -8.72 15.38
N VAL A 48 17.51 -8.51 14.13
CA VAL A 48 17.86 -9.41 13.02
C VAL A 48 19.37 -9.42 12.82
N LYS A 49 20.00 -10.58 13.06
CA LYS A 49 21.41 -10.83 12.77
C LYS A 49 21.53 -11.91 11.70
N GLY A 50 22.50 -11.75 10.81
CA GLY A 50 22.84 -12.77 9.81
C GLY A 50 21.82 -12.86 8.67
N PRO A 51 21.98 -13.86 7.79
CA PRO A 51 21.10 -14.05 6.66
C PRO A 51 19.69 -14.44 7.12
N SER A 52 18.67 -13.72 6.64
CA SER A 52 17.26 -13.94 7.02
C SER A 52 16.68 -15.30 6.59
N VAL A 53 17.43 -16.06 5.78
CA VAL A 53 16.96 -17.29 5.15
C VAL A 53 18.08 -18.33 5.18
N GLU A 54 17.77 -19.51 5.69
CA GLU A 54 18.63 -20.68 5.59
C GLU A 54 18.38 -21.37 4.24
N TRP A 55 19.33 -21.24 3.31
CA TRP A 55 19.19 -21.75 1.94
C TRP A 55 18.81 -23.24 1.87
N ALA A 56 19.38 -24.05 2.77
CA ALA A 56 19.10 -25.49 2.86
C ALA A 56 17.64 -25.84 3.20
N LYS A 57 16.87 -24.89 3.77
CA LYS A 57 15.45 -25.07 4.10
C LYS A 57 14.51 -24.64 2.97
N ILE A 58 15.04 -24.04 1.91
CA ILE A 58 14.24 -23.63 0.74
C ILE A 58 13.90 -24.86 -0.08
N ASN A 59 12.61 -25.11 -0.24
CA ASN A 59 12.09 -26.20 -1.07
C ASN A 59 11.21 -25.65 -2.18
N ARG A 60 11.04 -26.42 -3.25
CA ARG A 60 10.07 -26.08 -4.29
C ARG A 60 8.66 -26.01 -3.67
N PRO A 61 7.84 -25.03 -4.06
CA PRO A 61 6.46 -24.98 -3.61
C PRO A 61 5.73 -26.27 -4.02
N PRO A 62 4.81 -26.80 -3.19
CA PRO A 62 3.94 -27.91 -3.58
C PRO A 62 3.16 -27.58 -4.85
N GLU A 63 2.90 -28.59 -5.68
CA GLU A 63 2.25 -28.41 -6.99
C GLU A 63 0.90 -27.68 -6.89
N ASP A 64 0.16 -27.88 -5.80
CA ASP A 64 -1.16 -27.25 -5.59
C ASP A 64 -1.12 -25.85 -4.97
N SER A 65 0.05 -25.38 -4.54
CA SER A 65 0.18 -24.05 -3.89
C SER A 65 0.04 -22.88 -4.87
N ILE A 66 0.27 -23.13 -6.16
CA ILE A 66 0.13 -22.14 -7.24
C ILE A 66 -0.74 -22.76 -8.32
N GLN A 67 -1.96 -22.27 -8.46
CA GLN A 67 -2.90 -22.76 -9.46
C GLN A 67 -2.73 -21.99 -10.78
N PRO A 68 -2.57 -22.68 -11.92
CA PRO A 68 -2.57 -22.04 -13.24
C PRO A 68 -3.88 -21.28 -13.48
N TYR A 69 -3.78 -20.09 -14.09
CA TYR A 69 -4.93 -19.23 -14.35
C TYR A 69 -5.99 -19.92 -15.22
N GLU A 70 -5.57 -20.75 -16.17
CA GLU A 70 -6.44 -21.51 -17.08
C GLU A 70 -7.38 -22.43 -16.32
N LYS A 71 -6.91 -23.05 -15.22
CA LYS A 71 -7.76 -23.91 -14.36
C LYS A 71 -8.84 -23.09 -13.64
N ILE A 72 -8.53 -21.85 -13.26
CA ILE A 72 -9.51 -20.95 -12.63
C ILE A 72 -10.52 -20.48 -13.67
N LYS A 73 -10.04 -20.03 -14.84
CA LYS A 73 -10.87 -19.56 -15.96
C LYS A 73 -11.82 -20.64 -16.47
N ALA A 74 -11.38 -21.90 -16.51
CA ALA A 74 -12.21 -23.04 -16.96
C ALA A 74 -13.47 -23.27 -16.13
N LYS A 75 -13.53 -22.78 -14.88
CA LYS A 75 -14.72 -22.86 -14.03
C LYS A 75 -15.86 -21.93 -14.47
N GLY A 76 -15.57 -20.96 -15.34
CA GLY A 76 -16.53 -19.95 -15.78
C GLY A 76 -16.79 -18.87 -14.73
N LEU A 77 -17.71 -17.96 -15.06
CA LEU A 77 -18.17 -16.92 -14.14
C LEU A 77 -19.26 -17.48 -13.21
N PRO A 78 -19.30 -17.06 -11.93
CA PRO A 78 -20.38 -17.45 -11.03
C PRO A 78 -21.71 -16.84 -11.46
N ASN A 79 -22.83 -17.45 -11.10
CA ASN A 79 -24.16 -16.87 -11.39
C ASN A 79 -24.51 -15.65 -10.52
N TYR A 80 -23.75 -15.43 -9.44
CA TYR A 80 -23.95 -14.38 -8.43
C TYR A 80 -22.79 -13.35 -8.46
N ILE A 81 -22.46 -12.86 -9.66
CA ILE A 81 -21.32 -11.94 -9.88
C ILE A 81 -21.51 -10.67 -9.06
N THR A 82 -22.70 -10.09 -9.08
CA THR A 82 -23.03 -8.84 -8.39
C THR A 82 -22.81 -8.96 -6.88
N GLU A 83 -23.28 -10.03 -6.24
CA GLU A 83 -23.11 -10.27 -4.80
C GLU A 83 -21.64 -10.51 -4.43
N THR A 84 -20.86 -11.07 -5.35
CA THR A 84 -19.41 -11.27 -5.16
C THR A 84 -18.66 -9.94 -5.27
N LEU A 85 -19.01 -9.11 -6.25
CA LEU A 85 -18.42 -7.79 -6.47
C LEU A 85 -18.75 -6.84 -5.31
N ASN A 86 -19.96 -6.88 -4.75
CA ASN A 86 -20.32 -6.05 -3.59
C ASN A 86 -19.57 -6.42 -2.29
N LYS A 87 -18.78 -7.51 -2.30
CA LYS A 87 -17.86 -7.88 -1.21
C LYS A 87 -16.40 -7.52 -1.52
N LEU A 88 -16.11 -7.01 -2.72
CA LEU A 88 -14.79 -6.69 -3.21
C LEU A 88 -14.47 -5.20 -3.00
N VAL A 89 -13.23 -4.91 -2.65
CA VAL A 89 -12.66 -3.54 -2.66
C VAL A 89 -11.44 -3.54 -3.57
N VAL A 90 -11.30 -2.50 -4.39
CA VAL A 90 -10.10 -2.32 -5.22
C VAL A 90 -9.19 -1.29 -4.56
N VAL A 91 -7.98 -1.70 -4.20
CA VAL A 91 -6.95 -0.81 -3.64
C VAL A 91 -5.85 -0.55 -4.67
N LYS A 92 -5.47 0.71 -4.87
CA LYS A 92 -4.32 1.10 -5.69
C LYS A 92 -3.27 1.78 -4.83
N LEU A 93 -2.02 1.32 -4.94
CA LEU A 93 -0.87 1.96 -4.30
C LEU A 93 -0.49 3.22 -5.09
N ASN A 94 -0.74 4.39 -4.50
CA ASN A 94 -0.62 5.70 -5.13
C ASN A 94 0.42 6.61 -4.44
N GLY A 95 1.40 6.02 -3.75
CA GLY A 95 2.49 6.77 -3.09
C GLY A 95 3.63 7.17 -4.03
N GLY A 96 3.65 6.66 -5.26
CA GLY A 96 4.77 6.86 -6.19
C GLY A 96 4.71 8.20 -6.93
N LEU A 97 5.86 8.86 -7.06
CA LEU A 97 6.02 10.06 -7.87
C LEU A 97 6.46 9.74 -9.31
N GLY A 98 6.13 10.66 -10.21
CA GLY A 98 6.51 10.64 -11.62
C GLY A 98 7.96 11.03 -11.93
N THR A 99 8.82 11.18 -10.91
CA THR A 99 10.15 11.80 -11.04
C THR A 99 11.07 11.07 -12.01
N SER A 100 11.02 9.73 -12.03
CA SER A 100 11.74 8.90 -13.01
C SER A 100 11.35 9.18 -14.47
N MET A 101 10.19 9.78 -14.71
CA MET A 101 9.68 10.17 -16.02
C MET A 101 9.70 11.69 -16.24
N GLY A 102 10.39 12.45 -15.37
CA GLY A 102 10.52 13.91 -15.48
C GLY A 102 9.32 14.72 -14.96
N CYS A 103 8.32 14.08 -14.33
CA CYS A 103 7.15 14.75 -13.79
C CYS A 103 7.28 14.97 -12.28
N LYS A 104 6.81 16.12 -11.77
CA LYS A 104 6.91 16.49 -10.35
C LYS A 104 5.75 15.99 -9.46
N GLY A 105 4.66 15.49 -10.05
CA GLY A 105 3.46 15.06 -9.32
C GLY A 105 3.33 13.54 -9.15
N PRO A 106 2.21 13.09 -8.55
CA PRO A 106 1.84 11.68 -8.46
C PRO A 106 1.93 10.97 -9.81
N LYS A 107 2.52 9.77 -9.83
CA LYS A 107 2.69 8.99 -11.06
C LYS A 107 1.35 8.61 -11.70
N SER A 108 0.31 8.47 -10.89
CA SER A 108 -1.05 8.15 -11.35
C SER A 108 -1.69 9.23 -12.22
N LEU A 109 -1.24 10.48 -12.10
CA LEU A 109 -1.77 11.65 -12.81
C LEU A 109 -1.07 11.92 -14.14
N ILE A 110 -0.16 11.05 -14.55
CA ILE A 110 0.52 11.17 -15.83
C ILE A 110 -0.40 10.64 -16.91
N SER A 111 -0.65 11.46 -17.93
CA SER A 111 -1.40 11.06 -19.12
C SER A 111 -0.70 9.91 -19.85
N VAL A 112 -1.45 8.85 -20.11
CA VAL A 112 -0.98 7.60 -20.71
C VAL A 112 -1.49 7.46 -22.14
N ARG A 113 -2.80 7.67 -22.34
CA ARG A 113 -3.44 7.46 -23.65
C ARG A 113 -4.65 8.35 -23.81
N ASN A 114 -4.71 9.06 -24.94
CA ASN A 114 -5.81 9.97 -25.27
C ASN A 114 -6.09 10.93 -24.11
N GLU A 115 -5.03 11.53 -23.56
CA GLU A 115 -5.05 12.46 -22.42
C GLU A 115 -5.45 11.83 -21.06
N ASN A 116 -6.04 10.62 -21.04
CA ASN A 116 -6.37 9.90 -19.83
C ASN A 116 -5.12 9.53 -19.02
N THR A 117 -5.17 9.81 -17.73
CA THR A 117 -4.17 9.40 -16.75
C THR A 117 -4.35 7.94 -16.33
N PHE A 118 -3.39 7.38 -15.59
CA PHE A 118 -3.56 6.04 -14.99
C PHE A 118 -4.76 5.99 -14.04
N LEU A 119 -5.01 7.08 -13.32
CA LEU A 119 -6.15 7.20 -12.42
C LEU A 119 -7.45 7.17 -13.21
N ASP A 120 -7.57 7.95 -14.29
CA ASP A 120 -8.76 7.99 -15.14
C ASP A 120 -9.09 6.61 -15.71
N LEU A 121 -8.07 5.90 -16.22
CA LEU A 121 -8.24 4.55 -16.76
C LEU A 121 -8.72 3.57 -15.68
N THR A 122 -8.24 3.71 -14.44
CA THR A 122 -8.70 2.87 -13.32
C THR A 122 -10.14 3.19 -12.96
N VAL A 123 -10.50 4.47 -12.86
CA VAL A 123 -11.87 4.90 -12.57
C VAL A 123 -12.82 4.41 -13.65
N GLN A 124 -12.48 4.58 -14.93
CA GLN A 124 -13.28 4.09 -16.06
C GLN A 124 -13.49 2.57 -16.02
N GLN A 125 -12.47 1.79 -15.64
CA GLN A 125 -12.60 0.34 -15.48
C GLN A 125 -13.60 -0.04 -14.39
N ILE A 126 -13.54 0.62 -13.22
CA ILE A 126 -14.45 0.36 -12.10
C ILE A 126 -15.86 0.87 -12.40
N GLU A 127 -15.98 2.04 -13.03
CA GLU A 127 -17.28 2.59 -13.44
C GLU A 127 -17.96 1.68 -14.47
N HIS A 128 -17.21 1.19 -15.47
CA HIS A 128 -17.73 0.22 -16.42
C HIS A 128 -18.15 -1.08 -15.73
N LEU A 129 -17.33 -1.60 -14.81
CA LEU A 129 -17.64 -2.79 -14.03
C LEU A 129 -18.95 -2.64 -13.23
N ASN A 130 -19.10 -1.53 -12.50
CA ASN A 130 -20.28 -1.24 -11.70
C ASN A 130 -21.55 -1.10 -12.56
N LYS A 131 -21.45 -0.38 -13.71
CA LYS A 131 -22.55 -0.24 -14.66
C LYS A 131 -22.96 -1.56 -15.31
N THR A 132 -22.00 -2.41 -15.68
CA THR A 132 -22.27 -3.69 -16.36
C THR A 132 -22.92 -4.72 -15.44
N TYR A 133 -22.47 -4.79 -14.19
CA TYR A 133 -22.93 -5.82 -13.25
C TYR A 133 -23.91 -5.31 -12.18
N ASN A 134 -24.34 -4.05 -12.28
CA ASN A 134 -25.18 -3.38 -11.28
C ASN A 134 -24.64 -3.57 -9.85
N ALA A 135 -23.33 -3.32 -9.69
CA ALA A 135 -22.57 -3.50 -8.46
C ALA A 135 -22.02 -2.15 -7.97
N ASP A 136 -21.54 -2.11 -6.74
CA ASP A 136 -20.92 -0.93 -6.13
C ASP A 136 -19.55 -1.28 -5.56
N VAL A 137 -18.56 -1.44 -6.44
CA VAL A 137 -17.17 -1.72 -6.06
C VAL A 137 -16.45 -0.42 -5.72
N PRO A 138 -15.98 -0.23 -4.46
CA PRO A 138 -15.23 0.96 -4.09
C PRO A 138 -13.79 0.90 -4.58
N LEU A 139 -13.27 2.07 -5.01
CA LEU A 139 -11.86 2.30 -5.30
C LEU A 139 -11.20 3.07 -4.15
N VAL A 140 -10.15 2.49 -3.57
CA VAL A 140 -9.35 3.10 -2.49
C VAL A 140 -7.96 3.41 -3.01
N LEU A 141 -7.51 4.65 -2.84
CA LEU A 141 -6.16 5.09 -3.19
C LEU A 141 -5.31 5.17 -1.93
N MET A 142 -4.25 4.38 -1.87
CA MET A 142 -3.25 4.45 -0.80
C MET A 142 -2.19 5.47 -1.17
N ASN A 143 -2.41 6.73 -0.79
CA ASN A 143 -1.51 7.84 -1.05
C ASN A 143 -0.29 7.85 -0.10
N SER A 144 0.64 8.76 -0.36
CA SER A 144 1.73 9.12 0.55
C SER A 144 1.65 10.60 0.90
N PHE A 145 2.43 11.06 1.87
CA PHE A 145 2.56 12.50 2.16
C PHE A 145 3.00 13.34 0.94
N ASN A 146 3.66 12.74 -0.05
CA ASN A 146 4.07 13.42 -1.28
C ASN A 146 2.97 13.46 -2.36
N THR A 147 1.91 12.66 -2.23
CA THR A 147 0.91 12.47 -3.28
C THR A 147 -0.51 12.77 -2.83
N ASP A 148 -0.77 12.83 -1.53
CA ASP A 148 -2.12 12.93 -0.99
C ASP A 148 -2.83 14.23 -1.36
N GLU A 149 -2.20 15.38 -1.12
CA GLU A 149 -2.76 16.69 -1.45
C GLU A 149 -3.04 16.87 -2.94
N ASP A 150 -2.08 16.49 -3.79
CA ASP A 150 -2.23 16.62 -5.24
C ASP A 150 -3.28 15.65 -5.80
N THR A 151 -3.41 14.46 -5.21
CA THR A 151 -4.47 13.52 -5.58
C THR A 151 -5.84 14.04 -5.16
N LYS A 152 -5.97 14.59 -3.95
CA LYS A 152 -7.24 15.17 -3.43
C LYS A 152 -7.74 16.34 -4.27
N LYS A 153 -6.86 17.25 -4.68
CA LYS A 153 -7.23 18.42 -5.51
C LYS A 153 -7.87 18.05 -6.85
N ILE A 154 -7.56 16.87 -7.38
CA ILE A 154 -8.07 16.41 -8.68
C ILE A 154 -9.36 15.60 -8.53
N LEU A 155 -9.62 15.08 -7.33
CA LEU A 155 -10.84 14.33 -7.01
C LEU A 155 -11.98 15.22 -6.47
N GLN A 156 -11.70 16.50 -6.16
CA GLN A 156 -12.69 17.50 -5.75
C GLN A 156 -13.26 18.25 -6.95
#